data_AF-A0ABD5CC58-F1
#
_entry.id   AF-A0ABD5CC58-F1
#
_cell.length_a   1.000
_cell.length_b   1.000
_cell.length_c   1.000
_cell.angle_alpha   90.00
_cell.angle_beta   90.00
_cell.angle_gamma   90.00
#
_symmetry.space_group_name_H-M   'P 1'
#
loop_
_entity.id
_entity.type
_entity.pdbx_description
1 polymer ?
#
loop_
_entity_poly.entity_id
_entity_poly.type
_entity_poly.pdbx_seq_one_letter_code
_entity_poly.pdbx_strand_id
1 'polypeptide(L)'
;MASPNVGVVVNDPAPKVGHWRIWHSVLLTALVALLFLVPFVFFATQPTTALIGTFIVLLLICVLIGQGVTGLPAGILIDERNVMSLSRLQMLVWTLMVVSAMIAGTAVNIQVGDDAHAAMGWTIDSSLLALIGISTISLAGSPLILSTKKDQNPTQLEVKEMKDRLKAQSEANPTNDGKVATNEFPSDARWSDMFTGEEVGNAGYADLSRIQMFFFTVLVGLIYAMMLLDMFSHFTLVKGSGGPLPFTGFPELDKSLVGLIAISHGGYLTVKSLPHTKSADSNGDKDSSNPVG
;
A
#
# COMPACT_ATOMS: atom_id res chain seq x y z
N MET A 1 59.30 1.34 16.00
CA MET A 1 58.17 0.39 16.13
C MET A 1 56.97 1.05 15.50
N ALA A 2 56.65 0.67 14.26
CA ALA A 2 55.52 1.21 13.51
C ALA A 2 54.35 0.23 13.63
N SER A 3 53.21 0.71 14.13
CA SER A 3 51.97 -0.06 14.21
C SER A 3 51.42 -0.32 12.80
N PRO A 4 50.93 -1.53 12.48
CA PRO A 4 50.31 -1.79 11.20
C PRO A 4 48.91 -1.18 11.17
N ASN A 5 48.67 -0.34 10.17
CA ASN A 5 47.35 0.15 9.78
C ASN A 5 46.49 -1.05 9.38
N VAL A 6 45.51 -1.40 10.21
CA VAL A 6 44.43 -2.33 9.83
C VAL A 6 43.49 -1.55 8.92
N GLY A 7 43.68 -1.71 7.61
CA GLY A 7 42.76 -1.19 6.61
C GLY A 7 41.38 -1.77 6.84
N VAL A 8 40.41 -0.89 7.10
CA VAL A 8 38.98 -1.21 7.05
C VAL A 8 38.67 -1.65 5.63
N VAL A 9 38.42 -2.95 5.45
CA VAL A 9 37.85 -3.48 4.21
C VAL A 9 36.42 -2.95 4.13
N VAL A 10 36.25 -1.85 3.39
CA VAL A 10 34.93 -1.41 2.95
C VAL A 10 34.44 -2.48 1.97
N ASN A 11 33.58 -3.37 2.45
CA ASN A 11 32.81 -4.24 1.56
C ASN A 11 31.88 -3.32 0.77
N ASP A 12 32.25 -2.98 -0.46
CA ASP A 12 31.33 -2.38 -1.41
C ASP A 12 30.11 -3.30 -1.51
N PRO A 13 28.87 -2.82 -1.23
CA PRO A 13 27.70 -3.64 -1.45
C PRO A 13 27.64 -3.98 -2.94
N ALA A 14 27.59 -5.28 -3.25
CA ALA A 14 27.43 -5.76 -4.62
C ALA A 14 26.31 -4.98 -5.32
N PRO A 15 26.50 -4.57 -6.59
CA PRO A 15 25.50 -3.78 -7.29
C PRO A 15 24.17 -4.54 -7.29
N LYS A 16 23.13 -3.92 -6.70
CA LYS A 16 21.76 -4.42 -6.76
C LYS A 16 21.35 -4.46 -8.23
N VAL A 17 21.50 -5.63 -8.86
CA VAL A 17 21.03 -5.86 -10.22
C VAL A 17 19.51 -5.70 -10.19
N GLY A 18 19.01 -4.62 -10.77
CA GLY A 18 17.58 -4.39 -10.87
C GLY A 18 16.91 -5.57 -11.58
N HIS A 19 15.76 -6.02 -11.07
CA HIS A 19 14.96 -7.06 -11.72
C HIS A 19 14.31 -6.57 -13.03
N TRP A 20 14.38 -5.26 -13.30
CA TRP A 20 13.84 -4.64 -14.49
C TRP A 20 14.58 -5.10 -15.76
N ARG A 21 13.83 -5.75 -16.66
CA ARG A 21 14.31 -6.21 -17.97
C ARG A 21 13.55 -5.51 -19.09
N ILE A 22 14.12 -5.45 -20.29
CA ILE A 22 13.50 -4.83 -21.48
C ILE A 22 12.07 -5.34 -21.72
N TRP A 23 11.81 -6.64 -21.49
CA TRP A 23 10.47 -7.21 -21.65
C TRP A 23 9.43 -6.59 -20.70
N HIS A 24 9.82 -6.14 -19.50
CA HIS A 24 8.93 -5.40 -18.60
C HIS A 24 8.53 -4.06 -19.22
N SER A 25 9.47 -3.33 -19.82
CA SER A 25 9.16 -2.08 -20.53
C SER A 25 8.20 -2.31 -21.69
N VAL A 26 8.47 -3.31 -22.53
CA VAL A 26 7.62 -3.64 -23.69
C VAL A 26 6.21 -4.03 -23.23
N LEU A 27 6.11 -4.91 -22.23
CA LEU A 27 4.82 -5.36 -21.71
C LEU A 27 4.08 -4.22 -21.00
N LEU A 28 4.77 -3.36 -20.27
CA LEU A 28 4.17 -2.18 -19.64
C LEU A 28 3.58 -1.25 -20.71
N THR A 29 4.31 -0.95 -21.78
CA THR A 29 3.79 -0.13 -22.88
C THR A 29 2.56 -0.77 -23.53
N ALA A 30 2.60 -2.09 -23.76
CA ALA A 30 1.45 -2.82 -24.30
C ALA A 30 0.23 -2.76 -23.37
N LEU A 31 0.42 -2.93 -22.06
CA LEU A 31 -0.66 -2.84 -21.07
C LEU A 31 -1.21 -1.41 -20.94
N VAL A 32 -0.36 -0.39 -21.02
CA VAL A 32 -0.81 1.01 -21.04
C VAL A 32 -1.64 1.30 -22.29
N ALA A 33 -1.24 0.80 -23.46
CA ALA A 33 -2.07 0.91 -24.65
C ALA A 33 -3.41 0.16 -24.49
N LEU A 34 -3.37 -1.05 -23.91
CA LEU A 34 -4.56 -1.85 -23.64
C LEU A 34 -5.51 -1.16 -22.65
N LEU A 35 -4.98 -0.45 -21.66
CA LEU A 35 -5.75 0.29 -20.66
C LEU A 35 -6.69 1.31 -21.30
N PHE A 36 -6.22 2.00 -22.34
CA PHE A 36 -7.04 2.95 -23.09
C PHE A 36 -7.86 2.29 -24.18
N LEU A 37 -7.51 1.10 -24.65
CA LEU A 37 -8.23 0.42 -25.74
C LEU A 37 -9.43 -0.40 -25.23
N VAL A 38 -9.29 -1.10 -24.11
CA VAL A 38 -10.33 -1.94 -23.50
C VAL A 38 -11.67 -1.22 -23.34
N PRO A 39 -11.75 -0.03 -22.71
CA PRO A 39 -13.04 0.60 -22.49
C PRO A 39 -13.71 1.07 -23.80
N PHE A 40 -12.96 1.28 -24.88
CA PHE A 40 -13.54 1.60 -26.20
C PHE A 40 -14.00 0.35 -26.95
N VAL A 41 -13.31 -0.79 -26.78
CA VAL A 41 -13.70 -2.05 -27.43
C VAL A 41 -14.96 -2.65 -26.78
N PHE A 42 -15.01 -2.69 -25.44
CA PHE A 42 -16.12 -3.33 -24.72
C PHE A 42 -17.34 -2.42 -24.51
N PHE A 43 -17.20 -1.11 -24.76
CA PHE A 43 -18.32 -0.16 -24.70
C PHE A 43 -19.48 -0.55 -25.59
N ALA A 44 -19.21 -1.06 -26.79
CA ALA A 44 -20.25 -1.34 -27.79
C ALA A 44 -21.30 -2.36 -27.31
N THR A 45 -21.02 -3.11 -26.24
CA THR A 45 -21.89 -4.17 -25.75
C THR A 45 -22.24 -4.05 -24.27
N GLN A 46 -21.31 -3.71 -23.37
CA GLN A 46 -21.51 -3.81 -21.90
C GLN A 46 -20.57 -2.88 -21.09
N PRO A 47 -21.07 -1.76 -20.51
CA PRO A 47 -20.25 -0.83 -19.71
C PRO A 47 -19.61 -1.46 -18.47
N THR A 48 -20.28 -2.43 -17.85
CA THR A 48 -19.74 -3.20 -16.71
C THR A 48 -18.49 -3.98 -17.10
N THR A 49 -18.48 -4.59 -18.29
CA THR A 49 -17.32 -5.31 -18.84
C THR A 49 -16.18 -4.34 -19.15
N ALA A 50 -16.47 -3.13 -19.62
CA ALA A 50 -15.46 -2.09 -19.80
C ALA A 50 -14.80 -1.68 -18.45
N LEU A 51 -15.59 -1.51 -17.39
CA LEU A 51 -15.07 -1.24 -16.04
C LEU A 51 -14.18 -2.38 -15.53
N ILE A 52 -14.69 -3.61 -15.56
CA ILE A 52 -13.95 -4.80 -15.08
C ILE A 52 -12.67 -5.01 -15.88
N GLY A 53 -12.73 -4.91 -17.21
CA GLY A 53 -11.57 -5.03 -18.07
C GLY A 53 -10.51 -3.97 -17.75
N THR A 54 -10.92 -2.72 -17.58
CA THR A 54 -10.01 -1.61 -17.21
C THR A 54 -9.36 -1.86 -15.85
N PHE A 55 -10.14 -2.31 -14.86
CA PHE A 55 -9.64 -2.69 -13.54
C PHE A 55 -8.59 -3.81 -13.61
N ILE A 56 -8.86 -4.86 -14.38
CA ILE A 56 -7.94 -5.99 -14.56
C ILE A 56 -6.63 -5.53 -15.22
N VAL A 57 -6.70 -4.68 -16.25
CA VAL A 57 -5.49 -4.16 -16.90
C VAL A 57 -4.66 -3.31 -15.94
N LEU A 58 -5.28 -2.44 -15.15
CA LEU A 58 -4.57 -1.68 -14.10
C LEU A 58 -3.91 -2.60 -13.08
N LEU A 59 -4.61 -3.64 -12.62
CA LEU A 59 -4.07 -4.61 -11.69
C LEU A 59 -2.84 -5.32 -12.27
N LEU A 60 -2.90 -5.73 -13.55
CA LEU A 60 -1.77 -6.34 -14.25
C LEU A 60 -0.58 -5.39 -14.37
N ILE A 61 -0.82 -4.10 -14.63
CA ILE A 61 0.23 -3.06 -14.62
C ILE A 61 0.88 -3.00 -13.24
N CYS A 62 0.11 -2.96 -12.16
CA CYS A 62 0.64 -2.92 -10.80
C CYS A 62 1.47 -4.18 -10.45
N VAL A 63 1.00 -5.36 -10.85
CA VAL A 63 1.73 -6.63 -10.66
C VAL A 63 3.04 -6.60 -11.45
N LEU A 64 3.03 -6.15 -12.70
CA LEU A 64 4.23 -6.06 -13.54
C LEU A 64 5.26 -5.08 -12.95
N ILE A 65 4.81 -3.93 -12.46
CA ILE A 65 5.67 -2.96 -11.78
C ILE A 65 6.27 -3.59 -10.51
N GLY A 66 5.46 -4.29 -9.72
CA GLY A 66 5.94 -5.04 -8.54
C GLY A 66 7.04 -6.04 -8.90
N GLN A 67 6.79 -6.88 -9.92
CA GLN A 67 7.78 -7.87 -10.39
C GLN A 67 9.05 -7.21 -10.92
N GLY A 68 8.92 -6.13 -11.68
CA GLY A 68 10.08 -5.43 -12.25
C GLY A 68 10.95 -4.75 -11.19
N VAL A 69 10.36 -4.29 -10.08
CA VAL A 69 11.09 -3.58 -9.01
C VAL A 69 11.68 -4.55 -7.98
N THR A 70 10.87 -5.49 -7.46
CA THR A 70 11.28 -6.36 -6.34
C THR A 70 11.51 -7.82 -6.74
N GLY A 71 11.23 -8.19 -7.99
CA GLY A 71 11.22 -9.59 -8.44
C GLY A 71 9.96 -10.36 -8.03
N LEU A 72 9.01 -9.73 -7.34
CA LEU A 72 7.83 -10.40 -6.77
C LEU A 72 6.52 -9.77 -7.29
N PRO A 73 5.48 -10.56 -7.60
CA PRO A 73 4.19 -10.05 -8.08
C PRO A 73 3.49 -9.12 -7.09
N ALA A 74 3.62 -9.40 -5.79
CA ALA A 74 3.10 -8.54 -4.72
C ALA A 74 4.09 -7.42 -4.33
N GLY A 75 5.14 -7.19 -5.13
CA GLY A 75 6.23 -6.26 -4.83
C GLY A 75 5.80 -4.82 -4.52
N ILE A 76 4.70 -4.36 -5.12
CA ILE A 76 4.16 -3.01 -4.88
C ILE A 76 3.66 -2.80 -3.44
N LEU A 77 3.33 -3.91 -2.75
CA LEU A 77 2.88 -3.91 -1.37
C LEU A 77 4.03 -3.97 -0.37
N ILE A 78 5.24 -4.27 -0.83
CA ILE A 78 6.45 -4.33 -0.02
C ILE A 78 6.97 -2.90 0.17
N ASP A 79 7.24 -2.54 1.42
CA ASP A 79 7.82 -1.24 1.76
C ASP A 79 9.35 -1.28 1.88
N GLU A 80 9.96 -0.16 2.23
CA GLU A 80 11.41 0.01 2.39
C GLU A 80 12.02 -0.86 3.50
N ARG A 81 11.21 -1.51 4.34
CA ARG A 81 11.63 -2.44 5.39
C ARG A 81 11.55 -3.89 4.95
N ASN A 82 11.24 -4.14 3.67
CA ASN A 82 11.01 -5.46 3.11
C ASN A 82 9.87 -6.23 3.81
N VAL A 83 8.83 -5.53 4.27
CA VAL A 83 7.61 -6.13 4.83
C VAL A 83 6.38 -5.73 4.01
N MET A 84 5.32 -6.54 4.05
CA MET A 84 4.06 -6.18 3.43
C MET A 84 3.35 -5.07 4.21
N SER A 85 2.93 -4.02 3.52
CA SER A 85 2.30 -2.85 4.13
C SER A 85 0.79 -2.79 3.89
N LEU A 86 0.04 -2.67 4.98
CA LEU A 86 -1.41 -2.47 4.94
C LEU A 86 -1.79 -1.14 4.27
N SER A 87 -1.04 -0.06 4.50
CA SER A 87 -1.34 1.25 3.89
C SER A 87 -1.11 1.25 2.38
N ARG A 88 -0.09 0.51 1.90
CA ARG A 88 0.13 0.29 0.45
C ARG A 88 -1.01 -0.51 -0.17
N LEU A 89 -1.51 -1.54 0.52
CA LEU A 89 -2.68 -2.31 0.06
C LEU A 89 -3.92 -1.43 -0.06
N GLN A 90 -4.22 -0.64 0.98
CA GLN A 90 -5.37 0.27 0.98
C GLN A 90 -5.29 1.26 -0.19
N MET A 91 -4.13 1.90 -0.38
CA MET A 91 -3.94 2.84 -1.48
C MET A 91 -4.05 2.16 -2.84
N LEU A 92 -3.51 0.96 -3.00
CA LEU A 92 -3.66 0.18 -4.23
C LEU A 92 -5.12 -0.10 -4.55
N VAL A 93 -5.91 -0.57 -3.57
CA VAL A 93 -7.35 -0.85 -3.76
C VAL A 93 -8.09 0.41 -4.21
N TRP A 94 -7.90 1.54 -3.52
CA TRP A 94 -8.54 2.80 -3.89
C TRP A 94 -8.10 3.31 -5.26
N THR A 95 -6.81 3.25 -5.57
CA THR A 95 -6.30 3.62 -6.90
C THR A 95 -6.92 2.76 -7.99
N LEU A 96 -6.98 1.44 -7.83
CA LEU A 96 -7.55 0.54 -8.83
C LEU A 96 -9.04 0.85 -9.08
N MET A 97 -9.83 1.02 -8.03
CA MET A 97 -11.27 1.32 -8.16
C MET A 97 -11.52 2.69 -8.78
N VAL A 98 -10.88 3.74 -8.26
CA VAL A 98 -11.14 5.13 -8.69
C VAL A 98 -10.64 5.34 -10.12
N VAL A 99 -9.41 4.93 -10.42
CA VAL A 99 -8.81 5.17 -11.74
C VAL A 99 -9.49 4.32 -12.81
N SER A 100 -9.87 3.07 -12.52
CA SER A 100 -10.62 2.25 -13.49
C SER A 100 -11.97 2.87 -13.83
N ALA A 101 -12.71 3.36 -12.82
CA ALA A 101 -13.99 4.03 -13.03
C ALA A 101 -13.84 5.35 -13.81
N MET A 102 -12.81 6.15 -13.54
CA MET A 102 -12.53 7.39 -14.31
C MET A 102 -12.29 7.08 -15.78
N ILE A 103 -11.42 6.10 -16.06
CA ILE A 103 -11.06 5.74 -17.43
C ILE A 103 -12.27 5.16 -18.16
N ALA A 104 -12.96 4.19 -17.57
CA ALA A 104 -14.13 3.55 -18.18
C ALA A 104 -15.29 4.53 -18.34
N GLY A 105 -15.59 5.34 -17.34
CA GLY A 105 -16.67 6.33 -17.36
C GLY A 105 -16.41 7.46 -18.36
N THR A 106 -15.18 7.98 -18.42
CA THR A 106 -14.80 8.97 -19.44
C THR A 106 -14.89 8.39 -20.84
N ALA A 107 -14.44 7.15 -21.05
CA ALA A 107 -14.57 6.47 -22.33
C ALA A 107 -16.04 6.27 -22.74
N VAL A 108 -16.92 5.96 -21.78
CA VAL A 108 -18.38 5.90 -22.01
C VAL A 108 -18.90 7.25 -22.47
N ASN A 109 -18.53 8.34 -21.78
CA ASN A 109 -18.96 9.67 -22.13
C ASN A 109 -18.47 10.11 -23.52
N ILE A 110 -17.21 9.86 -23.86
CA ILE A 110 -16.64 10.18 -25.20
C ILE A 110 -17.41 9.47 -26.31
N GLN A 111 -17.87 8.25 -26.06
CA GLN A 111 -18.53 7.45 -27.09
C GLN A 111 -20.02 7.77 -27.25
N VAL A 112 -20.68 8.29 -26.21
CA VAL A 112 -22.10 8.70 -26.25
C VAL A 112 -22.26 10.17 -26.66
N GLY A 113 -21.38 11.03 -26.15
CA GLY A 113 -21.45 12.48 -26.34
C GLY A 113 -20.79 12.95 -27.64
N ASP A 114 -21.17 14.15 -28.06
CA ASP A 114 -20.63 14.79 -29.27
C ASP A 114 -19.40 15.68 -28.98
N ASP A 115 -19.10 15.93 -27.71
CA ASP A 115 -17.97 16.75 -27.25
C ASP A 115 -17.05 15.97 -26.29
N ALA A 116 -15.80 15.82 -26.70
CA ALA A 116 -14.76 15.16 -25.92
C ALA A 116 -14.37 15.95 -24.66
N HIS A 117 -14.52 17.28 -24.65
CA HIS A 117 -14.24 18.09 -23.47
C HIS A 117 -15.31 17.88 -22.40
N ALA A 118 -16.59 17.93 -22.78
CA ALA A 118 -17.70 17.60 -21.89
C ALA A 118 -17.59 16.20 -21.27
N ALA A 119 -16.96 15.24 -21.97
CA ALA A 119 -16.81 13.88 -21.46
C ALA A 119 -16.00 13.77 -20.15
N MET A 120 -15.15 14.76 -19.85
CA MET A 120 -14.40 14.86 -18.60
C MET A 120 -15.07 15.74 -17.54
N GLY A 121 -16.32 16.20 -17.78
CA GLY A 121 -17.07 17.08 -16.88
C GLY A 121 -17.66 16.40 -15.64
N TRP A 122 -17.13 15.25 -15.24
CA TRP A 122 -17.59 14.52 -14.05
C TRP A 122 -17.01 15.12 -12.77
N THR A 123 -17.72 14.93 -11.65
CA THR A 123 -17.28 15.41 -10.32
C THR A 123 -16.92 14.25 -9.40
N ILE A 124 -15.97 14.51 -8.49
CA ILE A 124 -15.64 13.59 -7.42
C ILE A 124 -16.38 14.05 -6.17
N ASP A 125 -17.17 13.16 -5.57
CA ASP A 125 -17.84 13.46 -4.30
C ASP A 125 -16.83 13.81 -3.20
N SER A 126 -17.20 14.79 -2.39
CA SER A 126 -16.40 15.28 -1.27
C SER A 126 -16.07 14.19 -0.24
N SER A 127 -16.97 13.23 -0.03
CA SER A 127 -16.77 12.14 0.92
C SER A 127 -15.77 11.13 0.37
N LEU A 128 -15.78 10.86 -0.95
CA LEU A 128 -14.74 10.06 -1.60
C LEU A 128 -13.38 10.75 -1.56
N LEU A 129 -13.31 12.06 -1.83
CA LEU A 129 -12.07 12.84 -1.71
C LEU A 129 -11.51 12.79 -0.28
N ALA A 130 -12.37 12.97 0.72
CA ALA A 130 -11.99 12.87 2.13
C ALA A 130 -11.44 11.48 2.45
N LEU A 131 -12.08 10.41 1.96
CA LEU A 131 -11.64 9.04 2.17
C LEU A 131 -10.26 8.75 1.56
N ILE A 132 -10.02 9.20 0.32
CA ILE A 132 -8.71 9.09 -0.34
C ILE A 132 -7.66 9.91 0.43
N GLY A 133 -8.02 11.10 0.90
CA GLY A 133 -7.16 11.96 1.73
C GLY A 133 -6.73 11.29 3.03
N ILE A 134 -7.68 10.71 3.78
CA ILE A 134 -7.43 9.95 5.01
C ILE A 134 -6.49 8.77 4.76
N SER A 135 -6.71 8.04 3.66
CA SER A 135 -5.86 6.92 3.23
C SER A 135 -4.42 7.38 2.96
N THR A 136 -4.28 8.51 2.26
CA THR A 136 -2.98 9.12 1.91
C THR A 136 -2.22 9.58 3.15
N ILE A 137 -2.90 10.17 4.15
CA ILE A 137 -2.28 10.56 5.42
C ILE A 137 -1.69 9.35 6.13
N SER A 138 -2.38 8.20 6.13
CA SER A 138 -1.83 6.98 6.76
C SER A 138 -0.66 6.39 6.00
N LEU A 139 -0.68 6.44 4.66
CA LEU A 139 0.43 6.02 3.80
C LEU A 139 1.71 6.83 4.09
N ALA A 140 1.60 8.15 4.22
CA ALA A 140 2.75 9.03 4.49
C ALA A 140 3.12 9.11 5.97
N GLY A 141 2.13 9.10 6.87
CA GLY A 141 2.32 9.24 8.30
C GLY A 141 2.94 8.01 8.95
N SER A 142 2.62 6.81 8.45
CA SER A 142 3.18 5.56 8.98
C SER A 142 4.71 5.51 8.92
N PRO A 143 5.37 5.71 7.74
CA PRO A 143 6.83 5.78 7.67
C PRO A 143 7.44 6.92 8.48
N LEU A 144 6.80 8.09 8.55
CA LEU A 144 7.29 9.24 9.31
C LEU A 144 7.33 8.98 10.82
N ILE A 145 6.30 8.32 11.35
CA ILE A 145 6.30 7.89 12.77
C ILE A 145 7.44 6.89 13.01
N LEU A 146 7.62 5.94 12.09
CA LEU A 146 8.63 4.90 12.22
C LEU A 146 10.05 5.44 12.05
N SER A 147 10.28 6.45 11.21
CA SER A 147 11.62 7.01 11.00
C SER A 147 12.20 7.58 12.29
N THR A 148 11.38 8.22 13.12
CA THR A 148 11.82 8.73 14.44
C THR A 148 12.21 7.61 15.43
N LYS A 149 11.76 6.37 15.17
CA LYS A 149 12.07 5.18 15.97
C LYS A 149 13.30 4.42 15.45
N LYS A 150 13.71 4.65 14.20
CA LYS A 150 14.96 4.11 13.63
C LYS A 150 16.20 4.70 14.29
N ASP A 151 16.11 5.94 14.77
CA ASP A 151 17.21 6.61 15.47
C ASP A 151 17.35 6.15 16.94
N GLN A 152 16.51 5.23 17.41
CA GLN A 152 16.51 4.74 18.79
C GLN A 152 17.06 3.32 18.86
N ASN A 153 17.98 3.09 19.80
CA ASN A 153 18.58 1.77 19.99
C ASN A 153 17.70 0.90 20.92
N PRO A 154 17.20 -0.25 20.43
CA PRO A 154 16.52 -1.23 21.27
C PRO A 154 17.51 -1.95 22.18
N THR A 155 17.00 -2.60 23.23
CA THR A 155 17.84 -3.48 24.05
C THR A 155 18.25 -4.73 23.24
N GLN A 156 19.49 -5.22 23.44
CA GLN A 156 19.97 -6.42 22.73
C GLN A 156 19.13 -7.66 23.06
N LEU A 157 18.56 -7.71 24.27
CA LEU A 157 17.65 -8.78 24.67
C LEU A 157 16.37 -8.78 23.82
N GLU A 158 15.71 -7.63 23.65
CA GLU A 158 14.51 -7.53 22.81
C GLU A 158 14.80 -7.85 21.34
N VAL A 159 15.95 -7.44 20.81
CA VAL A 159 16.35 -7.80 19.44
C VAL A 159 16.48 -9.32 19.29
N LYS A 160 17.10 -9.98 20.27
CA LYS A 160 17.23 -11.43 20.28
C LYS A 160 15.86 -12.11 20.36
N GLU A 161 15.02 -11.71 21.31
CA GLU A 161 13.66 -12.25 21.49
C GLU A 161 12.80 -12.08 20.23
N MET A 162 12.89 -10.92 19.58
CA MET A 162 12.21 -10.64 18.32
C MET A 162 12.67 -11.59 17.21
N LYS A 163 13.98 -11.78 17.03
CA LYS A 163 14.53 -12.70 16.03
C LYS A 163 14.12 -14.14 16.31
N ASP A 164 14.22 -14.58 17.56
CA ASP A 164 13.82 -15.94 17.97
C ASP A 164 12.32 -16.18 17.69
N ARG A 165 11.47 -15.22 18.03
CA ARG A 165 10.02 -15.28 17.77
C ARG A 165 9.68 -15.32 16.29
N LEU A 166 10.29 -14.45 15.48
CA LEU A 166 10.01 -14.37 14.05
C LEU A 166 10.54 -15.59 13.29
N LYS A 167 11.71 -16.12 13.68
CA LYS A 167 12.26 -17.37 13.13
C LYS A 167 11.43 -18.60 13.50
N ALA A 168 10.85 -18.62 14.69
CA ALA A 168 9.93 -19.70 15.08
C ALA A 168 8.63 -19.69 14.25
N GLN A 169 8.28 -18.55 13.66
CA GLN A 169 7.08 -18.41 12.83
C GLN A 169 7.35 -18.56 11.33
N SER A 170 8.60 -18.45 10.87
CA SER A 170 8.96 -18.47 9.44
C SER A 170 10.47 -18.59 9.22
N GLU A 171 10.86 -19.10 8.05
CA GLU A 171 12.23 -19.12 7.51
C GLU A 171 12.74 -17.73 7.05
N ALA A 172 12.10 -16.64 7.49
CA ALA A 172 12.48 -15.29 7.10
C ALA A 172 13.79 -14.89 7.81
N ASN A 173 14.49 -13.88 7.27
CA ASN A 173 15.67 -13.28 7.92
C ASN A 173 15.29 -11.95 8.59
N PRO A 174 14.71 -11.99 9.80
CA PRO A 174 14.32 -10.79 10.51
C PRO A 174 15.56 -10.00 10.96
N THR A 175 15.50 -8.70 10.74
CA THR A 175 16.49 -7.73 11.18
C THR A 175 15.79 -6.53 11.81
N ASN A 176 16.54 -5.49 12.13
CA ASN A 176 16.00 -4.27 12.70
C ASN A 176 16.77 -3.04 12.22
N ASP A 177 16.06 -1.93 12.15
CA ASP A 177 16.59 -0.60 11.89
C ASP A 177 16.15 0.28 13.07
N GLY A 178 17.08 0.50 14.02
CA GLY A 178 16.73 0.96 15.37
C GLY A 178 15.69 0.07 16.03
N LYS A 179 14.62 0.66 16.54
CA LYS A 179 13.47 -0.04 17.16
C LYS A 179 12.48 -0.64 16.15
N VAL A 180 12.68 -0.43 14.86
CA VAL A 180 11.74 -0.93 13.83
C VAL A 180 12.18 -2.31 13.38
N ALA A 181 11.27 -3.28 13.41
CA ALA A 181 11.52 -4.61 12.86
C ALA A 181 11.42 -4.57 11.32
N THR A 182 12.36 -5.25 10.66
CA THR A 182 12.50 -5.25 9.20
C THR A 182 12.92 -6.64 8.72
N ASN A 183 12.91 -6.88 7.40
CA ASN A 183 13.49 -8.09 6.81
C ASN A 183 14.73 -7.75 5.97
N GLU A 184 15.63 -8.72 5.83
CA GLU A 184 16.84 -8.55 5.00
C GLU A 184 16.51 -8.46 3.50
N PHE A 185 15.61 -9.32 3.01
CA PHE A 185 15.26 -9.40 1.59
C PHE A 185 13.76 -9.18 1.32
N PRO A 186 13.38 -8.60 0.17
CA PRO A 186 11.96 -8.50 -0.23
C PRO A 186 11.25 -9.86 -0.29
N SER A 187 11.96 -10.95 -0.58
CA SER A 187 11.43 -12.32 -0.58
C SER A 187 10.93 -12.79 0.77
N ASP A 188 11.37 -12.14 1.86
CA ASP A 188 11.04 -12.50 3.23
C ASP A 188 9.75 -11.79 3.69
N ALA A 189 9.19 -10.89 2.87
CA ALA A 189 7.94 -10.20 3.14
C ALA A 189 6.75 -11.17 3.16
N ARG A 190 5.89 -11.08 4.17
CA ARG A 190 4.77 -11.99 4.40
C ARG A 190 3.45 -11.25 4.50
N TRP A 191 2.36 -11.88 4.05
CA TRP A 191 1.00 -11.34 4.23
C TRP A 191 0.64 -11.09 5.70
N SER A 192 1.19 -11.89 6.62
CA SER A 192 1.01 -11.69 8.05
C SER A 192 1.56 -10.35 8.55
N ASP A 193 2.55 -9.76 7.87
CA ASP A 193 3.17 -8.50 8.29
C ASP A 193 2.18 -7.34 8.31
N MET A 194 1.14 -7.41 7.47
CA MET A 194 0.04 -6.45 7.47
C MET A 194 -0.76 -6.43 8.78
N PHE A 195 -0.69 -7.53 9.55
CA PHE A 195 -1.48 -7.75 10.76
C PHE A 195 -0.65 -7.81 12.03
N THR A 196 0.68 -7.70 11.94
CA THR A 196 1.56 -7.82 13.11
C THR A 196 2.23 -6.51 13.49
N GLY A 197 2.73 -6.41 14.73
CA GLY A 197 3.52 -5.28 15.20
C GLY A 197 4.73 -4.95 14.30
N GLU A 198 5.16 -3.70 14.33
CA GLU A 198 6.25 -3.14 13.50
C GLU A 198 7.52 -2.83 14.26
N GLU A 199 7.48 -2.94 15.59
CA GLU A 199 8.58 -2.60 16.48
C GLU A 199 9.20 -3.87 17.04
N VAL A 200 10.48 -3.83 17.42
CA VAL A 200 11.19 -5.00 17.96
C VAL A 200 10.40 -5.66 19.10
N GLY A 201 9.87 -4.87 20.03
CA GLY A 201 9.13 -5.40 21.19
C GLY A 201 7.77 -6.03 20.85
N ASN A 202 7.14 -5.68 19.72
CA ASN A 202 5.82 -6.22 19.33
C ASN A 202 5.77 -6.97 17.99
N ALA A 203 6.89 -7.07 17.25
CA ALA A 203 6.94 -7.73 15.96
C ALA A 203 6.55 -9.20 16.05
N GLY A 204 5.68 -9.69 15.17
CA GLY A 204 5.18 -11.06 15.21
C GLY A 204 4.03 -11.31 16.21
N TYR A 205 3.58 -10.29 16.95
CA TYR A 205 2.27 -10.30 17.63
C TYR A 205 1.20 -9.64 16.76
N ALA A 206 -0.03 -10.12 16.86
CA ALA A 206 -1.17 -9.51 16.20
C ALA A 206 -1.40 -8.07 16.69
N ASP A 207 -1.54 -7.15 15.75
CA ASP A 207 -1.85 -5.75 15.98
C ASP A 207 -3.33 -5.51 15.69
N LEU A 208 -4.12 -5.36 16.77
CA LEU A 208 -5.57 -5.17 16.67
C LEU A 208 -5.93 -3.94 15.85
N SER A 209 -5.14 -2.86 15.93
CA SER A 209 -5.42 -1.62 15.22
C SER A 209 -5.32 -1.79 13.70
N ARG A 210 -4.38 -2.61 13.23
CA ARG A 210 -4.25 -2.96 11.81
C ARG A 210 -5.29 -3.93 11.34
N ILE A 211 -5.63 -4.92 12.17
CA ILE A 211 -6.70 -5.87 11.86
C ILE A 211 -8.01 -5.11 11.67
N GLN A 212 -8.35 -4.20 12.58
CA GLN A 212 -9.53 -3.34 12.47
C GLN A 212 -9.50 -2.49 11.19
N MET A 213 -8.37 -1.83 10.90
CA MET A 213 -8.19 -1.00 9.70
C MET A 213 -8.34 -1.82 8.41
N PHE A 214 -7.82 -3.05 8.37
CA PHE A 214 -8.00 -3.97 7.26
C PHE A 214 -9.48 -4.30 7.04
N PHE A 215 -10.22 -4.67 8.08
CA PHE A 215 -11.64 -5.00 7.95
C PHE A 215 -12.47 -3.81 7.45
N PHE A 216 -12.22 -2.60 7.96
CA PHE A 216 -12.89 -1.40 7.45
C PHE A 216 -12.56 -1.15 5.98
N THR A 217 -11.29 -1.29 5.60
CA THR A 217 -10.85 -1.10 4.21
C THR A 217 -11.52 -2.10 3.26
N VAL A 218 -11.53 -3.39 3.62
CA VAL A 218 -12.14 -4.44 2.80
C VAL A 218 -13.64 -4.25 2.69
N LEU A 219 -14.33 -4.01 3.81
CA LEU A 219 -15.78 -3.81 3.82
C LEU A 219 -16.18 -2.63 2.93
N VAL A 220 -15.54 -1.48 3.13
CA VAL A 220 -15.85 -0.25 2.38
C VAL A 220 -15.48 -0.41 0.92
N GLY A 221 -14.32 -0.99 0.62
CA GLY A 221 -13.88 -1.25 -0.75
C GLY A 221 -14.84 -2.17 -1.51
N LEU A 222 -15.33 -3.25 -0.88
CA LEU A 222 -16.29 -4.17 -1.50
C LEU A 222 -17.64 -3.49 -1.76
N ILE A 223 -18.16 -2.74 -0.78
CA ILE A 223 -19.41 -1.98 -0.95
C ILE A 223 -19.26 -0.99 -2.10
N TYR A 224 -18.15 -0.26 -2.15
CA TYR A 224 -17.91 0.73 -3.19
C TYR A 224 -17.74 0.10 -4.58
N ALA A 225 -17.05 -1.04 -4.67
CA ALA A 225 -16.95 -1.80 -5.91
C ALA A 225 -18.33 -2.25 -6.42
N MET A 226 -19.21 -2.71 -5.51
CA MET A 226 -20.59 -3.06 -5.88
C MET A 226 -21.38 -1.84 -6.35
N MET A 227 -21.23 -0.68 -5.71
CA MET A 227 -21.87 0.57 -6.14
C MET A 227 -21.39 1.00 -7.54
N LEU A 228 -20.10 0.85 -7.84
CA LEU A 228 -19.57 1.13 -9.17
C LEU A 228 -20.13 0.15 -10.21
N LEU A 229 -20.16 -1.15 -9.91
CA LEU A 229 -20.73 -2.16 -10.81
C LEU A 229 -22.22 -1.92 -11.08
N ASP A 230 -22.98 -1.60 -10.04
CA ASP A 230 -24.40 -1.27 -10.13
C ASP A 230 -24.61 -0.03 -11.01
N MET A 231 -23.87 1.05 -10.75
CA MET A 231 -23.93 2.29 -11.54
C MET A 231 -23.64 2.03 -13.04
N PHE A 232 -22.55 1.31 -13.35
CA PHE A 232 -22.20 1.02 -14.76
C PHE A 232 -23.21 0.08 -15.43
N SER A 233 -23.90 -0.79 -14.66
CA SER A 233 -24.93 -1.68 -15.23
C SER A 233 -26.18 -0.94 -15.73
N HIS A 234 -26.42 0.27 -15.21
CA HIS A 234 -27.56 1.11 -15.57
C HIS A 234 -27.25 2.14 -16.67
N PHE A 235 -26.02 2.18 -17.20
CA PHE A 235 -25.66 3.11 -18.27
C PHE A 235 -26.42 2.82 -19.56
N THR A 236 -27.14 3.82 -20.04
CA THR A 236 -27.88 3.77 -21.30
C THR A 236 -27.02 4.35 -22.43
N LEU A 237 -26.68 3.53 -23.43
CA LEU A 237 -25.69 3.86 -24.47
C LEU A 237 -26.31 4.40 -25.77
N VAL A 238 -27.15 5.43 -25.68
CA VAL A 238 -27.78 6.03 -26.88
C VAL A 238 -26.97 7.23 -27.36
N LYS A 239 -26.20 7.04 -28.44
CA LYS A 239 -25.41 8.09 -29.10
C LYS A 239 -26.28 9.25 -29.61
N GLY A 240 -25.81 10.48 -29.45
CA GLY A 240 -26.45 11.67 -30.02
C GLY A 240 -27.86 11.93 -29.49
N SER A 241 -28.22 11.37 -28.33
CA SER A 241 -29.55 11.50 -27.73
C SER A 241 -29.85 12.91 -27.22
N GLY A 242 -28.86 13.81 -27.19
CA GLY A 242 -28.96 15.13 -26.55
C GLY A 242 -29.24 15.07 -25.04
N GLY A 243 -29.27 13.86 -24.47
CA GLY A 243 -29.48 13.62 -23.05
C GLY A 243 -28.21 13.83 -22.23
N PRO A 244 -28.32 13.79 -20.90
CA PRO A 244 -27.16 13.90 -20.01
C PRO A 244 -26.18 12.74 -20.25
N LEU A 245 -24.89 13.04 -20.11
CA LEU A 245 -23.83 12.04 -20.20
C LEU A 245 -24.05 10.93 -19.14
N PRO A 246 -23.80 9.65 -19.45
CA PRO A 246 -24.07 8.56 -18.51
C PRO A 246 -23.25 8.64 -17.22
N PHE A 247 -21.97 9.02 -17.32
CA PHE A 247 -21.09 9.13 -16.17
C PHE A 247 -20.90 10.60 -15.78
N THR A 248 -21.60 11.04 -14.75
CA THR A 248 -21.53 12.42 -14.24
C THR A 248 -20.71 12.55 -12.96
N GLY A 249 -20.43 11.43 -12.30
CA GLY A 249 -19.66 11.42 -11.07
C GLY A 249 -19.62 10.05 -10.43
N PHE A 250 -18.97 10.00 -9.28
CA PHE A 250 -18.80 8.80 -8.49
C PHE A 250 -19.99 8.53 -7.58
N PRO A 251 -20.26 7.26 -7.20
CA PRO A 251 -21.22 6.96 -6.16
C PRO A 251 -20.88 7.69 -4.86
N GLU A 252 -21.88 8.32 -4.25
CA GLU A 252 -21.73 9.05 -2.99
C GLU A 252 -21.50 8.09 -1.83
N LEU A 253 -20.65 8.49 -0.88
CA LEU A 253 -20.42 7.76 0.37
C LEU A 253 -21.10 8.47 1.54
N ASP A 254 -21.65 7.69 2.47
CA ASP A 254 -22.24 8.24 3.68
C ASP A 254 -21.18 8.95 4.54
N LYS A 255 -21.49 10.16 5.00
CA LYS A 255 -20.57 10.97 5.81
C LYS A 255 -20.22 10.31 7.14
N SER A 256 -21.13 9.55 7.74
CA SER A 256 -20.89 8.82 8.98
C SER A 256 -19.91 7.67 8.75
N LEU A 257 -20.00 6.99 7.60
CA LEU A 257 -19.03 5.97 7.20
C LEU A 257 -17.63 6.57 7.03
N VAL A 258 -17.51 7.71 6.34
CA VAL A 258 -16.23 8.41 6.21
C VAL A 258 -15.69 8.87 7.56
N GLY A 259 -16.56 9.39 8.43
CA GLY A 259 -16.20 9.75 9.81
C GLY A 259 -15.68 8.56 10.63
N LEU A 260 -16.33 7.40 10.52
CA LEU A 260 -15.90 6.17 11.18
C LEU A 260 -14.51 5.72 10.72
N ILE A 261 -14.25 5.80 9.41
CA ILE A 261 -12.92 5.48 8.83
C ILE A 261 -11.88 6.48 9.32
N ALA A 262 -12.22 7.79 9.36
CA ALA A 262 -11.32 8.82 9.87
C ALA A 262 -10.90 8.54 11.33
N ILE A 263 -11.87 8.18 12.18
CA ILE A 263 -11.61 7.79 13.57
C ILE A 263 -10.73 6.54 13.64
N SER A 264 -11.01 5.52 12.81
CA SER A 264 -10.20 4.31 12.75
C SER A 264 -8.75 4.58 12.34
N HIS A 265 -8.53 5.48 11.37
CA HIS A 265 -7.19 5.89 10.92
C HIS A 265 -6.45 6.70 12.00
N GLY A 266 -7.12 7.64 12.65
CA GLY A 266 -6.55 8.42 13.74
C GLY A 266 -6.17 7.55 14.93
N GLY A 267 -7.04 6.59 15.30
CA GLY A 267 -6.76 5.59 16.33
C GLY A 267 -5.55 4.73 16.00
N TYR A 268 -5.47 4.21 14.77
CA TYR A 268 -4.32 3.45 14.29
C TYR A 268 -3.00 4.23 14.39
N LEU A 269 -2.95 5.47 13.88
CA LEU A 269 -1.73 6.30 13.93
C LEU A 269 -1.34 6.64 15.38
N THR A 270 -2.33 6.82 16.26
CA THR A 270 -2.10 7.06 17.70
C THR A 270 -1.50 5.82 18.37
N VAL A 271 -2.05 4.62 18.13
CA VAL A 271 -1.48 3.37 18.67
C VAL A 271 -0.07 3.14 18.13
N LYS A 272 0.17 3.48 16.87
CA LYS A 272 1.47 3.36 16.23
C LYS A 272 2.52 4.34 16.77
N SER A 273 2.12 5.49 17.31
CA SER A 273 3.07 6.46 17.88
C SER A 273 3.58 6.05 19.26
N LEU A 274 2.79 5.28 20.02
CA LEU A 274 3.19 4.74 21.32
C LEU A 274 4.45 3.86 21.19
N PRO A 275 5.38 3.90 22.16
CA PRO A 275 6.56 3.04 22.16
C PRO A 275 6.17 1.61 22.52
N HIS A 276 6.61 0.66 21.70
CA HIS A 276 6.41 -0.77 21.94
C HIS A 276 7.72 -1.52 22.20
N THR A 277 8.85 -0.81 22.17
CA THR A 277 10.20 -1.32 22.44
C THR A 277 10.91 -0.48 23.50
N LYS A 278 11.58 -1.14 24.46
CA LYS A 278 12.38 -0.45 25.48
C LYS A 278 13.64 0.16 24.86
N SER A 279 14.01 1.36 25.32
CA SER A 279 15.28 1.99 24.91
C SER A 279 16.43 1.41 25.71
N ALA A 280 17.61 1.27 25.10
CA ALA A 280 18.83 0.94 25.83
C ALA A 280 19.15 1.95 26.95
N ASP A 281 18.72 3.21 26.80
CA ASP A 281 18.99 4.29 27.76
C ASP A 281 17.98 4.42 28.91
N SER A 282 16.87 3.65 28.92
CA SER A 282 15.90 3.71 30.02
C SER A 282 16.30 2.78 31.19
N ASN A 283 17.32 3.21 31.95
CA ASN A 283 17.76 2.73 33.27
C ASN A 283 18.12 1.23 33.43
N GLY A 284 19.39 0.92 33.76
CA GLY A 284 19.67 -0.33 34.47
C GLY A 284 21.08 -0.90 34.58
N ASP A 285 22.16 -0.29 34.06
CA ASP A 285 23.53 -0.86 34.22
C ASP A 285 24.36 -0.15 35.30
N LYS A 286 23.76 -0.01 36.49
CA LYS A 286 24.44 0.35 37.74
C LYS A 286 24.10 -0.67 38.83
N ASP A 287 24.33 -1.95 38.57
CA ASP A 287 24.61 -2.90 39.65
C ASP A 287 25.20 -4.20 39.08
N SER A 288 26.51 -4.39 39.25
CA SER A 288 27.18 -5.70 39.34
C SER A 288 28.72 -5.66 39.19
N SER A 289 29.37 -4.53 39.47
CA SER A 289 30.83 -4.55 39.66
C SER A 289 31.27 -3.67 40.84
N ASN A 290 31.02 -4.16 42.05
CA ASN A 290 31.90 -3.84 43.17
C ASN A 290 32.46 -5.15 43.73
N PRO A 291 33.68 -5.56 43.35
CA PRO A 291 34.39 -6.62 44.06
C PRO A 291 35.09 -6.01 45.29
N VAL A 292 34.70 -6.51 46.46
CA VAL A 292 35.47 -6.68 47.72
C VAL A 292 36.42 -5.55 48.16
N GLY A 293 36.15 -5.05 49.37
CA GLY A 293 37.09 -4.32 50.23
C GLY A 293 36.48 -4.05 51.59
#